data_AF-A0A6P0RAQ8-F1
#
_entry.id   AF-A0A6P0RAQ8-F1
#
_cell.length_a   1.000
_cell.length_b   1.000
_cell.length_c   1.000
_cell.angle_alpha   90.00
_cell.angle_beta   90.00
_cell.angle_gamma   90.00
#
_symmetry.space_group_name_H-M   'P 1'
#
loop_
_entity.id
_entity.type
_entity.pdbx_description
1 polymer ?
#
loop_
_entity_poly.entity_id
_entity_poly.type
_entity_poly.pdbx_seq_one_letter_code
_entity_poly.pdbx_strand_id
1 'polypeptide(L)' 'MTKPDFTKMTRKELKKYIFSHPREDEAIRELFINRRNPNVQVFPYPQNMPYEEIEAMLKSKLNLDS' A
#
# COMPACT_ATOMS: atom_id res chain seq x y z
N MET A 1 11.38 -24.75 -7.74
CA MET A 1 12.16 -23.82 -6.90
C MET A 1 11.44 -23.65 -5.58
N THR A 2 12.16 -23.64 -4.47
CA THR A 2 11.60 -23.38 -3.14
C THR A 2 11.37 -21.88 -2.97
N LYS A 3 10.19 -21.50 -2.49
CA LYS A 3 9.88 -20.10 -2.18
C LYS A 3 10.76 -19.60 -1.03
N PRO A 4 11.25 -18.35 -1.07
CA PRO A 4 11.95 -17.74 0.05
C PRO A 4 11.03 -17.49 1.25
N ASP A 5 11.62 -17.40 2.44
CA ASP A 5 10.91 -16.96 3.65
C ASP A 5 10.89 -15.42 3.71
N PHE A 6 9.77 -14.81 3.33
CA PHE A 6 9.62 -13.35 3.26
C PHE A 6 9.73 -12.68 4.63
N THR A 7 9.42 -13.37 5.72
CA THR A 7 9.46 -12.79 7.08
C THR A 7 10.88 -12.44 7.52
N LYS A 8 11.88 -13.15 7.00
CA LYS A 8 13.30 -12.96 7.31
C LYS A 8 13.99 -11.92 6.43
N MET A 9 13.36 -11.50 5.34
CA MET A 9 13.94 -10.50 4.44
C MET A 9 13.89 -9.10 5.05
N THR A 10 14.90 -8.29 4.80
CA THR A 10 14.81 -6.84 5.04
C THR A 10 13.82 -6.19 4.07
N ARG A 11 13.35 -4.99 4.40
CA ARG A 11 12.43 -4.23 3.50
C ARG A 11 13.05 -3.98 2.12
N LYS A 12 14.37 -3.82 2.03
CA LYS A 12 15.10 -3.59 0.76
C LYS A 12 15.11 -4.84 -0.10
N GLU A 13 15.40 -5.99 0.51
CA GLU A 13 15.41 -7.29 -0.18
C GLU A 13 14.02 -7.69 -0.65
N LEU A 14 13.00 -7.49 0.19
CA LEU A 14 11.62 -7.81 -0.16
C LEU A 14 11.12 -6.96 -1.33
N LYS A 15 11.43 -5.66 -1.37
CA LYS A 15 11.15 -4.80 -2.54
C LYS A 15 11.86 -5.30 -3.81
N LYS A 16 13.15 -5.64 -3.71
CA LYS A 16 13.91 -6.17 -4.84
C LYS A 16 13.30 -7.47 -5.38
N TYR A 17 12.84 -8.34 -4.48
CA TYR A 17 12.17 -9.59 -4.85
C TYR A 17 10.83 -9.35 -5.56
N ILE A 18 9.99 -8.44 -5.05
CA ILE A 18 8.69 -8.11 -5.67
C ILE A 18 8.89 -7.53 -7.07
N PHE A 19 9.92 -6.70 -7.29
CA PHE A 19 10.20 -6.18 -8.62
C PHE A 19 10.58 -7.25 -9.64
N SER A 20 11.26 -8.33 -9.22
CA SER A 20 11.53 -9.48 -10.09
C SER A 20 10.37 -10.49 -10.15
N HIS A 21 9.43 -10.45 -9.21
CA HIS A 21 8.29 -11.36 -9.10
C HIS A 21 6.98 -10.60 -8.80
N PRO A 22 6.48 -9.78 -9.74
CA PRO A 22 5.35 -8.87 -9.48
C PRO A 22 4.02 -9.56 -9.22
N ARG A 23 3.92 -10.88 -9.43
CA ARG A 23 2.72 -11.70 -9.17
C ARG A 23 2.82 -12.54 -7.90
N GLU A 24 3.87 -12.39 -7.09
CA GLU A 24 3.95 -13.09 -5.82
C GLU A 24 3.20 -12.34 -4.72
N ASP A 25 1.90 -12.63 -4.63
CA ASP A 25 0.96 -12.02 -3.70
C ASP A 25 1.40 -12.16 -2.23
N GLU A 26 2.07 -13.26 -1.87
CA GLU A 26 2.60 -13.47 -0.52
C GLU A 26 3.68 -12.43 -0.16
N ALA A 27 4.60 -12.14 -1.08
CA ALA A 27 5.64 -11.13 -0.87
C ALA A 27 5.04 -9.73 -0.80
N ILE A 28 4.03 -9.45 -1.64
CA ILE A 28 3.30 -8.18 -1.64
C ILE A 28 2.56 -7.99 -0.31
N ARG A 29 1.81 -9.02 0.14
CA ARG A 29 1.10 -8.99 1.43
C ARG A 29 2.06 -8.78 2.60
N GLU A 30 3.21 -9.44 2.60
CA GLU A 30 4.22 -9.25 3.64
C GLU A 30 4.70 -7.79 3.70
N LEU A 31 4.96 -7.16 2.55
CA LEU A 31 5.46 -5.79 2.50
C LEU A 31 4.42 -4.73 2.92
N PHE A 32 3.16 -4.90 2.51
CA PHE A 32 2.12 -3.87 2.64
C PHE A 32 1.13 -4.11 3.79
N ILE A 33 0.92 -5.36 4.22
CA ILE A 33 -0.05 -5.71 5.27
C ILE A 33 0.68 -6.10 6.56
N ASN A 34 1.51 -7.15 6.53
CA ASN A 34 2.09 -7.72 7.76
C ASN A 34 3.10 -6.78 8.43
N ARG A 35 3.84 -6.01 7.64
CA ARG A 35 4.84 -5.03 8.12
C ARG A 35 4.28 -3.62 8.27
N ARG A 36 2.96 -3.46 8.25
CA ARG A 36 2.33 -2.15 8.44
C ARG A 36 2.69 -1.62 9.84
N ASN A 37 3.14 -0.37 9.91
CA ASN A 37 3.40 0.27 11.19
C ASN A 37 2.07 0.37 11.97
N PRO A 38 1.98 -0.19 13.20
CA PRO A 38 0.74 -0.16 13.98
C PRO A 38 0.33 1.26 14.39
N ASN A 39 1.27 2.20 14.42
CA ASN A 39 1.03 3.59 14.82
C ASN A 39 0.76 4.53 13.62
N VAL A 40 0.57 4.00 12.41
CA VAL A 40 0.29 4.83 11.24
C VAL A 40 -1.12 5.41 11.31
N GLN A 41 -1.27 6.68 10.92
CA GLN A 41 -2.60 7.25 10.71
C GLN A 41 -3.32 6.43 9.65
N VAL A 42 -4.42 5.78 10.04
CA VAL A 42 -5.29 5.06 9.13
C VAL A 42 -6.26 6.07 8.56
N PHE A 43 -6.15 6.35 7.27
CA PHE A 43 -7.19 7.07 6.53
C PHE A 43 -8.28 6.05 6.22
N PRO A 44 -9.47 6.14 6.85
CA PRO A 44 -10.57 5.26 6.49
C PRO A 44 -10.87 5.49 5.02
N TYR A 45 -11.06 4.40 4.26
CA TYR A 45 -11.60 4.54 2.93
C TYR A 45 -12.98 5.18 3.08
N PRO A 46 -13.32 6.19 2.30
CA PRO A 46 -14.57 6.93 2.46
C PRO A 46 -15.73 6.09 1.89
N GLN A 47 -16.05 4.97 2.56
CA GLN A 47 -16.98 3.95 2.08
C GLN A 47 -18.41 4.47 1.91
N ASN A 48 -18.78 5.47 2.71
CA ASN A 48 -20.13 6.07 2.70
C ASN A 48 -20.14 7.50 2.16
N MET A 49 -19.01 7.98 1.64
CA MET A 49 -18.90 9.34 1.12
C MET A 49 -19.31 9.33 -0.36
N PRO A 50 -20.17 10.27 -0.80
CA PRO A 50 -20.46 10.46 -2.21
C PRO A 50 -19.18 10.71 -3.01
N TYR A 51 -19.18 10.27 -4.27
CA TYR A 51 -18.02 10.44 -5.16
C TYR A 51 -17.61 11.91 -5.28
N GLU A 52 -18.59 12.82 -5.32
CA GLU A 52 -18.43 14.25 -5.46
C GLU A 52 -17.66 14.86 -4.28
N GLU A 53 -17.91 14.37 -3.06
CA GLU A 53 -17.20 14.80 -1.85
C GLU A 53 -15.75 14.30 -1.86
N ILE A 54 -15.53 13.06 -2.28
CA ILE A 54 -14.17 12.49 -2.45
C ILE A 54 -13.40 13.29 -3.51
N GLU A 55 -14.04 13.61 -4.63
CA GLU A 55 -13.45 14.37 -5.73
C GLU A 55 -13.07 15.78 -5.29
N ALA A 56 -13.95 16.49 -4.56
CA ALA A 56 -13.67 17.82 -4.02
C ALA A 56 -12.50 17.80 -3.00
N MET A 57 -12.45 16.80 -2.11
CA MET A 57 -11.34 16.63 -1.18
C MET A 57 -10.01 16.35 -1.90
N LEU A 58 -10.03 15.64 -3.02
CA LEU A 58 -8.83 15.38 -3.82
C LEU A 58 -8.39 16.62 -4.60
N LYS A 59 -9.30 17.34 -5.26
CA LYS A 59 -8.99 18.57 -6.01
C LYS A 59 -8.40 19.67 -5.13
N SER A 60 -8.98 19.88 -3.94
CA SER A 60 -8.46 20.83 -2.94
C SER A 60 -7.05 20.46 -2.44
N LYS A 61 -6.75 19.18 -2.25
CA LYS A 61 -5.40 18.73 -1.89
C LYS A 61 -4.36 18.87 -3.01
N LEU A 62 -4.82 18.90 -4.27
CA LEU A 62 -3.98 19.02 -5.45
C LEU A 62 -3.92 20.46 -5.99
N ASN A 63 -4.58 21.43 -5.34
CA ASN A 63 -4.73 22.82 -5.81
C ASN A 63 -5.34 22.91 -7.22
N LEU A 64 -6.26 22.02 -7.56
CA LEU A 64 -6.92 21.98 -8.88
C LEU A 64 -8.23 22.79 -8.91
N ASP A 65 -8.54 23.54 -7.84
CA ASP A 65 -9.75 24.36 -7.70
C ASP A 65 -9.65 25.72 -8.42
N SER A 66 -8.82 25.83 -9.47
CA SER A 66 -8.61 27.07 -10.24
C SER A 66 -9.52 27.18 -11.46
#